data_AF-A0AAD6ULN8-F1
#
_entry.id   AF-A0AAD6ULN8-F1
#
_cell.length_a   1.000
_cell.length_b   1.000
_cell.length_c   1.000
_cell.angle_alpha   90.00
_cell.angle_beta   90.00
_cell.angle_gamma   90.00
#
_symmetry.space_group_name_H-M   'P 1'
#
loop_
_entity.id
_entity.type
_entity.pdbx_description
1 polymer ?
#
loop_
_entity_poly.entity_id
_entity_poly.type
_entity_poly.pdbx_seq_one_letter_code
_entity_poly.pdbx_strand_id
1 'polypeptide(L)'
;MYRVMLYCTLFYLPLNLDDIDSMEDEPGVLDRIKKARRAHLDEYVSQELFELRAAGAFLHELIKDVLDADDFDRLKDICLATGPAVILKAHKAKSSSAFEDALEVEVMSSGEDNALFGGFLAAPIAAICPPTPIWDALLDDAQGHSEPCTQCGGVAVLWKKSNWKRLINVDFCALLLGNLNENEVETAALLDLFMADKGRCSSDVVIAEIYDMRTADLCSACVNRLVGAHLHLWLFKRKVADGWTPTQNCWYGYNCKTQLHKRDHAKSKNHLCAPIR
;
A
#
# COMPACT_ATOMS: atom_id res chain seq x y z
N MET A 1 -4.34 -8.21 -19.74
CA MET A 1 -4.81 -7.28 -20.80
C MET A 1 -6.33 -7.12 -20.78
N TYR A 2 -7.10 -8.22 -20.76
CA TYR A 2 -8.57 -8.21 -20.67
C TYR A 2 -9.12 -7.35 -19.50
N ARG A 3 -8.53 -7.48 -18.30
CA ARG A 3 -8.90 -6.72 -17.09
C ARG A 3 -8.82 -5.20 -17.23
N VAL A 4 -7.77 -4.73 -17.90
CA VAL A 4 -7.54 -3.31 -18.14
C VAL A 4 -8.45 -2.81 -19.26
N MET A 5 -8.74 -3.63 -20.27
CA MET A 5 -9.72 -3.29 -21.31
C MET A 5 -11.13 -3.18 -20.74
N LEU A 6 -11.54 -4.14 -19.92
CA LEU A 6 -12.82 -4.14 -19.21
C LEU A 6 -12.94 -2.95 -18.24
N TYR A 7 -11.85 -2.62 -17.56
CA TYR A 7 -11.76 -1.41 -16.77
C TYR A 7 -12.01 -0.20 -17.67
N CYS A 8 -11.23 0.00 -18.74
CA CYS A 8 -11.35 1.12 -19.67
C CYS A 8 -12.74 1.25 -20.35
N THR A 9 -13.46 0.16 -20.59
CA THR A 9 -14.82 0.23 -21.17
C THR A 9 -15.83 0.91 -20.24
N LEU A 10 -15.62 0.83 -18.91
CA LEU A 10 -16.47 1.50 -17.93
C LEU A 10 -16.29 3.03 -17.90
N PHE A 11 -15.16 3.52 -18.43
CA PHE A 11 -14.82 4.94 -18.53
C PHE A 11 -15.41 5.59 -19.77
N TYR A 12 -15.76 4.79 -20.77
CA TYR A 12 -16.39 5.25 -22.02
C TYR A 12 -17.92 5.25 -21.97
N LEU A 13 -18.54 4.70 -20.92
CA LEU A 13 -19.95 4.99 -20.60
C LEU A 13 -20.11 6.47 -20.27
N PRO A 14 -21.30 7.08 -20.42
CA PRO A 14 -21.49 8.51 -20.69
C PRO A 14 -21.06 9.40 -19.50
N LEU A 15 -19.75 9.51 -19.36
CA LEU A 15 -18.96 10.52 -18.69
C LEU A 15 -18.32 11.36 -19.79
N ASN A 16 -19.06 11.61 -20.86
CA ASN A 16 -18.75 12.77 -21.69
C ASN A 16 -18.96 13.93 -20.74
N LEU A 17 -17.88 14.48 -20.19
CA LEU A 17 -17.93 15.58 -19.23
C LEU A 17 -18.74 16.74 -19.83
N ASP A 18 -18.59 16.95 -21.13
CA ASP A 18 -19.40 17.85 -21.96
C ASP A 18 -20.93 17.65 -21.87
N ASP A 19 -21.41 16.42 -21.64
CA ASP A 19 -22.84 16.12 -21.45
C ASP A 19 -23.25 16.30 -19.98
N ILE A 20 -22.33 16.11 -19.02
CA ILE A 20 -22.58 16.25 -17.58
C ILE A 20 -22.75 17.72 -17.19
N ASP A 21 -21.95 18.63 -17.75
CA ASP A 21 -22.05 20.08 -17.53
C ASP A 21 -23.43 20.62 -17.93
N SER A 22 -24.07 19.99 -18.92
CA SER A 22 -25.43 20.34 -19.36
C SER A 22 -26.55 19.79 -18.45
N MET A 23 -26.20 18.89 -17.53
CA MET A 23 -27.12 18.10 -16.71
C MET A 23 -26.96 18.31 -15.20
N GLU A 24 -25.91 19.00 -14.72
CA GLU A 24 -25.65 19.20 -13.28
C GLU A 24 -26.84 19.78 -12.50
N ASP A 25 -27.60 20.68 -13.12
CA ASP A 25 -28.76 21.32 -12.50
C ASP A 25 -30.05 20.46 -12.49
N GLU A 26 -30.06 19.30 -13.16
CA GLU A 26 -31.26 18.48 -13.26
C GLU A 26 -31.40 17.51 -12.05
N PRO A 27 -32.49 17.60 -11.27
CA PRO A 27 -32.70 16.71 -10.13
C PRO A 27 -32.68 15.23 -10.51
N GLY A 28 -31.81 14.46 -9.87
CA GLY A 28 -31.74 13.00 -10.02
C GLY A 28 -30.79 12.48 -11.10
N VAL A 29 -30.03 13.35 -11.77
CA VAL A 29 -28.99 12.94 -12.74
C VAL A 29 -27.97 11.98 -12.14
N LEU A 30 -27.47 12.29 -10.94
CA LEU A 30 -26.52 11.42 -10.23
C LEU A 30 -27.07 10.01 -9.98
N ASP A 31 -28.36 9.88 -9.64
CA ASP A 31 -28.99 8.58 -9.43
C ASP A 31 -29.11 7.80 -10.75
N ARG A 32 -29.45 8.49 -11.85
CA ARG A 32 -29.49 7.88 -13.19
C ARG A 32 -28.12 7.40 -13.64
N ILE A 33 -27.05 8.17 -13.41
CA ILE A 33 -25.67 7.78 -13.75
C ILE A 33 -25.25 6.55 -12.92
N LYS A 34 -25.49 6.58 -11.61
CA LYS A 34 -25.17 5.44 -10.72
C LYS A 34 -25.95 4.18 -11.12
N LYS A 35 -27.23 4.33 -11.47
CA LYS A 35 -28.09 3.24 -11.94
C LYS A 35 -27.64 2.68 -13.29
N ALA A 36 -27.27 3.53 -14.25
CA ALA A 36 -26.77 3.11 -15.55
C ALA A 36 -25.44 2.36 -15.42
N ARG A 37 -24.52 2.87 -14.60
CA ARG A 37 -23.24 2.21 -14.29
C ARG A 37 -23.46 0.83 -13.67
N ARG A 38 -24.40 0.73 -12.72
CA ARG A 38 -24.77 -0.55 -12.11
C ARG A 38 -25.38 -1.51 -13.13
N ALA A 39 -26.35 -1.07 -13.92
CA ALA A 39 -27.02 -1.91 -14.92
C ALA A 39 -26.03 -2.50 -15.93
N HIS A 40 -25.03 -1.72 -16.32
CA HIS A 40 -23.95 -2.21 -17.19
C HIS A 40 -23.02 -3.19 -16.46
N LEU A 41 -22.69 -2.96 -15.19
CA LEU A 41 -21.90 -3.90 -14.39
C LEU A 41 -22.63 -5.24 -14.16
N ASP A 42 -23.96 -5.23 -14.12
CA ASP A 42 -24.80 -6.44 -14.01
C ASP A 42 -24.70 -7.36 -15.26
N GLU A 43 -24.15 -6.88 -16.38
CA GLU A 43 -23.93 -7.69 -17.60
C GLU A 43 -22.71 -8.63 -17.47
N TYR A 44 -21.85 -8.44 -16.47
CA TYR A 44 -20.65 -9.22 -16.26
C TYR A 44 -20.86 -10.32 -15.21
N VAL A 45 -20.18 -11.47 -15.37
CA VAL A 45 -20.21 -12.51 -14.35
C VAL A 45 -19.29 -12.15 -13.17
N SER A 46 -19.47 -12.86 -12.04
CA SER A 46 -18.82 -12.49 -10.77
C SER A 46 -17.30 -12.46 -10.85
N GLN A 47 -16.68 -13.30 -11.69
CA GLN A 47 -15.22 -13.36 -11.82
C GLN A 47 -14.64 -12.06 -12.39
N GLU A 48 -15.22 -11.54 -13.46
CA GLU A 48 -14.82 -10.30 -14.13
C GLU A 48 -14.99 -9.09 -13.21
N LEU A 49 -16.05 -9.09 -12.39
CA LEU A 49 -16.26 -8.08 -11.36
C LEU A 49 -15.21 -8.15 -10.24
N PHE A 50 -14.76 -9.36 -9.85
CA PHE A 50 -13.63 -9.51 -8.93
C PHE A 50 -12.33 -9.00 -9.53
N GLU A 51 -12.05 -9.33 -10.78
CA GLU A 51 -10.86 -8.86 -11.50
C GLU A 51 -10.85 -7.34 -11.68
N LEU A 52 -12.01 -6.73 -11.94
CA LEU A 52 -12.21 -5.28 -12.01
C LEU A 52 -11.95 -4.59 -10.67
N ARG A 53 -12.52 -5.14 -9.59
CA ARG A 53 -12.28 -4.64 -8.23
C ARG A 53 -10.79 -4.68 -7.90
N ALA A 54 -10.13 -5.73 -8.34
CA ALA A 54 -8.71 -5.89 -8.15
C ALA A 54 -7.89 -4.87 -8.92
N ALA A 55 -8.21 -4.66 -10.19
CA ALA A 55 -7.59 -3.60 -10.99
C ALA A 55 -7.81 -2.22 -10.33
N GLY A 56 -9.02 -1.92 -9.85
CA GLY A 56 -9.31 -0.67 -9.15
C GLY A 56 -8.48 -0.50 -7.87
N ALA A 57 -8.38 -1.53 -7.04
CA ALA A 57 -7.56 -1.49 -5.83
C ALA A 57 -6.07 -1.30 -6.13
N PHE A 58 -5.54 -1.97 -7.16
CA PHE A 58 -4.17 -1.76 -7.61
C PHE A 58 -3.93 -0.31 -8.05
N LEU A 59 -4.85 0.25 -8.83
CA LEU A 59 -4.76 1.63 -9.29
C LEU A 59 -4.86 2.63 -8.14
N HIS A 60 -5.66 2.37 -7.10
CA HIS A 60 -5.65 3.16 -5.87
C HIS A 60 -4.29 3.16 -5.18
N GLU A 61 -3.60 2.02 -5.08
CA GLU A 61 -2.24 2.00 -4.51
C GLU A 61 -1.28 2.85 -5.35
N LEU A 62 -1.40 2.84 -6.68
CA LEU A 62 -0.58 3.70 -7.53
C LEU A 62 -0.88 5.19 -7.35
N ILE A 63 -2.14 5.55 -7.13
CA ILE A 63 -2.58 6.94 -6.84
C ILE A 63 -2.09 7.37 -5.46
N LYS A 64 -2.18 6.50 -4.46
CA LYS A 64 -1.69 6.74 -3.10
C LYS A 64 -0.19 7.03 -3.06
N ASP A 65 0.56 6.40 -3.96
CA ASP A 65 2.00 6.63 -4.14
C ASP A 65 2.35 7.97 -4.80
N VAL A 66 1.34 8.74 -5.24
CA VAL A 66 1.51 10.05 -5.92
C VAL A 66 0.97 11.20 -5.08
N LEU A 67 -0.19 11.01 -4.44
CA LEU A 67 -0.86 12.04 -3.63
C LEU A 67 -0.44 11.95 -2.16
N ASP A 68 -0.53 13.06 -1.43
CA ASP A 68 -0.46 13.01 0.03
C ASP A 68 -1.73 12.38 0.64
N ALA A 69 -1.73 12.17 1.95
CA ALA A 69 -2.82 11.46 2.62
C ALA A 69 -4.18 12.20 2.51
N ASP A 70 -4.16 13.53 2.63
CA ASP A 70 -5.38 14.35 2.62
C ASP A 70 -5.95 14.40 1.21
N ASP A 71 -5.10 14.62 0.20
CA ASP A 71 -5.49 14.60 -1.20
C ASP A 71 -5.91 13.22 -1.66
N PHE A 72 -5.25 12.15 -1.20
CA PHE A 72 -5.66 10.79 -1.53
C PHE A 72 -7.09 10.50 -1.08
N ASP A 73 -7.44 10.83 0.16
CA ASP A 73 -8.79 10.54 0.66
C ASP A 73 -9.87 11.35 -0.04
N ARG A 74 -9.54 12.57 -0.47
CA ARG A 74 -10.43 13.44 -1.23
C ARG A 74 -10.56 13.04 -2.69
N LEU A 75 -9.46 12.68 -3.36
CA LEU A 75 -9.37 12.58 -4.82
C LEU A 75 -9.28 11.16 -5.36
N LYS A 76 -9.04 10.13 -4.54
CA LYS A 76 -8.74 8.76 -5.05
C LYS A 76 -9.72 8.26 -6.09
N ASP A 77 -11.03 8.43 -5.89
CA ASP A 77 -12.04 7.93 -6.84
C ASP A 77 -12.15 8.80 -8.10
N ILE A 78 -11.85 10.11 -8.00
CA ILE A 78 -11.77 11.04 -9.13
C ILE A 78 -10.52 10.73 -9.98
N CYS A 79 -9.37 10.56 -9.33
CA CYS A 79 -8.15 10.14 -10.00
C CYS A 79 -8.32 8.74 -10.61
N LEU A 80 -9.04 7.84 -9.94
CA LEU A 80 -9.39 6.52 -10.47
C LEU A 80 -10.17 6.66 -11.78
N ALA A 81 -11.07 7.65 -11.86
CA ALA A 81 -11.89 8.05 -13.02
C ALA A 81 -11.07 8.54 -14.24
N THR A 82 -9.79 8.93 -14.07
CA THR A 82 -8.91 9.33 -15.20
C THR A 82 -8.36 8.16 -16.01
N GLY A 83 -8.50 6.94 -15.48
CA GLY A 83 -8.12 5.71 -16.16
C GLY A 83 -6.63 5.32 -16.02
N PRO A 84 -6.27 4.09 -16.41
CA PRO A 84 -4.98 3.49 -16.04
C PRO A 84 -3.77 4.17 -16.68
N ALA A 85 -3.93 4.75 -17.87
CA ALA A 85 -2.85 5.41 -18.60
C ALA A 85 -2.39 6.70 -17.88
N VAL A 86 -3.35 7.51 -17.42
CA VAL A 86 -3.09 8.75 -16.67
C VAL A 86 -2.46 8.43 -15.32
N ILE A 87 -3.04 7.47 -14.58
CA ILE A 87 -2.51 7.00 -13.29
C ILE A 87 -1.08 6.49 -13.42
N LEU A 88 -0.78 5.71 -14.47
CA LEU A 88 0.58 5.21 -14.70
C LEU A 88 1.55 6.34 -15.04
N LYS A 89 1.13 7.36 -15.81
CA LYS A 89 1.93 8.56 -16.11
C LYS A 89 2.26 9.30 -14.82
N ALA A 90 1.27 9.54 -13.96
CA ALA A 90 1.41 10.20 -12.66
C ALA A 90 2.39 9.43 -11.75
N HIS A 91 2.18 8.12 -11.61
CA HIS A 91 3.00 7.27 -10.75
C HIS A 91 4.46 7.19 -11.19
N LYS A 92 4.73 7.11 -12.50
CA LYS A 92 6.10 7.12 -13.04
C LYS A 92 6.80 8.46 -12.85
N ALA A 93 6.06 9.55 -12.97
CA ALA A 93 6.58 10.90 -12.76
C ALA A 93 6.70 11.27 -11.27
N LYS A 94 6.06 10.49 -10.37
CA LYS A 94 5.90 10.82 -8.95
C LYS A 94 5.35 12.23 -8.76
N SER A 95 4.33 12.56 -9.55
CA SER A 95 3.72 13.89 -9.61
C SER A 95 2.24 13.82 -9.98
N SER A 96 1.44 14.70 -9.37
CA SER A 96 0.02 14.91 -9.65
C SER A 96 -0.25 15.58 -11.00
N SER A 97 0.78 16.08 -11.70
CA SER A 97 0.59 16.89 -12.92
C SER A 97 -0.19 16.16 -14.01
N ALA A 98 -0.08 14.84 -14.09
CA ALA A 98 -0.85 14.06 -15.05
C ALA A 98 -2.36 14.04 -14.74
N PHE A 99 -2.74 14.14 -13.47
CA PHE A 99 -4.14 14.33 -13.06
C PHE A 99 -4.60 15.76 -13.35
N GLU A 100 -3.76 16.76 -13.07
CA GLU A 100 -4.04 18.18 -13.38
C GLU A 100 -4.19 18.43 -14.89
N ASP A 101 -3.46 17.70 -15.74
CA ASP A 101 -3.61 17.73 -17.20
C ASP A 101 -4.96 17.11 -17.66
N ALA A 102 -5.48 16.16 -16.88
CA ALA A 102 -6.61 15.31 -17.27
C ALA A 102 -7.95 15.73 -16.63
N LEU A 103 -7.89 16.53 -15.57
CA LEU A 103 -9.03 16.98 -14.78
C LEU A 103 -9.06 18.51 -14.77
N GLU A 104 -10.23 19.10 -14.65
CA GLU A 104 -10.33 20.55 -14.49
C GLU A 104 -9.76 21.00 -13.15
N VAL A 105 -9.23 22.22 -13.12
CA VAL A 105 -8.57 22.80 -11.93
C VAL A 105 -9.54 22.87 -10.74
N GLU A 106 -10.82 23.09 -10.99
CA GLU A 106 -11.88 23.18 -9.98
C GLU A 106 -12.12 21.80 -9.33
N VAL A 107 -12.16 20.74 -10.13
CA VAL A 107 -12.28 19.34 -9.66
C VAL A 107 -11.11 18.95 -8.74
N MET A 108 -9.89 19.34 -9.13
CA MET A 108 -8.68 19.06 -8.34
C MET A 108 -8.63 19.87 -7.03
N SER A 109 -9.20 21.07 -7.00
CA SER A 109 -9.07 22.00 -5.86
C SER A 109 -10.23 21.93 -4.86
N SER A 110 -11.47 21.74 -5.30
CA SER A 110 -12.64 21.68 -4.40
C SER A 110 -13.03 20.25 -4.02
N GLY A 111 -12.83 19.29 -4.93
CA GLY A 111 -13.35 17.92 -4.78
C GLY A 111 -14.89 17.86 -4.78
N GLU A 112 -15.58 18.89 -5.30
CA GLU A 112 -17.05 18.97 -5.32
C GLU A 112 -17.70 17.84 -6.16
N ASP A 113 -17.00 17.33 -7.18
CA ASP A 113 -17.45 16.19 -8.01
C ASP A 113 -17.35 14.82 -7.33
N ASN A 114 -16.90 14.77 -6.08
CA ASN A 114 -16.83 13.53 -5.32
C ASN A 114 -18.23 12.91 -5.13
N ALA A 115 -19.32 13.66 -5.32
CA ALA A 115 -20.67 13.10 -5.37
C ALA A 115 -20.91 12.17 -6.59
N LEU A 116 -20.27 12.48 -7.72
CA LEU A 116 -20.35 11.74 -8.99
C LEU A 116 -19.36 10.56 -9.03
N PHE A 117 -18.14 10.81 -8.55
CA PHE A 117 -17.05 9.84 -8.58
C PHE A 117 -16.91 9.03 -7.28
N GLY A 118 -17.46 9.46 -6.15
CA GLY A 118 -17.34 8.76 -4.87
C GLY A 118 -17.81 7.29 -4.96
N GLY A 119 -16.88 6.37 -4.67
CA GLY A 119 -17.09 4.93 -4.82
C GLY A 119 -17.23 4.47 -6.28
N PHE A 120 -16.63 5.20 -7.23
CA PHE A 120 -16.80 5.10 -8.69
C PHE A 120 -17.02 3.66 -9.19
N LEU A 121 -16.11 2.77 -8.80
CA LEU A 121 -16.15 1.33 -9.07
C LEU A 121 -16.38 0.50 -7.80
N ALA A 122 -15.88 0.95 -6.66
CA ALA A 122 -15.92 0.18 -5.42
C ALA A 122 -17.35 -0.06 -4.92
N ALA A 123 -18.22 0.96 -4.96
CA ALA A 123 -19.58 0.88 -4.47
C ALA A 123 -20.49 -0.03 -5.33
N PRO A 124 -20.57 0.14 -6.67
CA PRO A 124 -21.42 -0.73 -7.49
C PRO A 124 -20.93 -2.18 -7.50
N ILE A 125 -19.61 -2.42 -7.52
CA ILE A 125 -19.09 -3.80 -7.46
C ILE A 125 -19.37 -4.43 -6.09
N ALA A 126 -19.23 -3.69 -4.99
CA ALA A 126 -19.56 -4.21 -3.65
C ALA A 126 -21.04 -4.54 -3.47
N ALA A 127 -21.93 -3.86 -4.21
CA ALA A 127 -23.36 -4.16 -4.21
C ALA A 127 -23.72 -5.45 -4.98
N ILE A 128 -22.86 -5.88 -5.92
CA ILE A 128 -23.08 -7.06 -6.76
C ILE A 128 -22.31 -8.28 -6.22
N CYS A 129 -21.08 -8.06 -5.72
CA CYS A 129 -20.16 -9.12 -5.32
C CYS A 129 -19.67 -8.93 -3.87
N PRO A 130 -19.68 -9.99 -3.03
CA PRO A 130 -19.18 -9.93 -1.66
C PRO A 130 -17.67 -9.65 -1.61
N PRO A 131 -17.14 -9.15 -0.48
CA PRO A 131 -15.70 -8.95 -0.32
C PRO A 131 -14.92 -10.26 -0.38
N THR A 132 -13.94 -10.33 -1.28
CA THR A 132 -12.97 -11.43 -1.44
C THR A 132 -11.54 -10.87 -1.45
N PRO A 133 -10.51 -11.71 -1.21
CA PRO A 133 -9.11 -11.30 -1.32
C PRO A 133 -8.81 -10.79 -2.73
N ILE A 134 -8.41 -9.53 -2.82
CA ILE A 134 -8.44 -8.75 -4.06
C ILE A 134 -7.25 -9.10 -4.98
N TRP A 135 -6.11 -9.49 -4.42
CA TRP A 135 -4.86 -9.60 -5.17
C TRP A 135 -4.69 -10.90 -5.97
N ASP A 136 -5.43 -11.95 -5.62
CA ASP A 136 -5.37 -13.24 -6.30
C ASP A 136 -5.92 -13.16 -7.73
N ALA A 137 -6.78 -12.16 -8.01
CA ALA A 137 -7.46 -11.99 -9.30
C ALA A 137 -6.61 -11.27 -10.37
N LEU A 138 -5.53 -10.57 -10.02
CA LEU A 138 -4.77 -9.74 -10.97
C LEU A 138 -3.63 -10.45 -11.69
N LEU A 139 -3.11 -11.53 -11.12
CA LEU A 139 -1.94 -12.20 -11.66
C LEU A 139 -2.40 -13.39 -12.51
N ASP A 140 -2.12 -13.35 -13.81
CA ASP A 140 -2.30 -14.51 -14.72
C ASP A 140 -1.49 -15.73 -14.26
N ASP A 141 -0.45 -15.46 -13.48
CA ASP A 141 0.49 -16.39 -12.86
C ASP A 141 0.40 -16.34 -11.31
N ALA A 142 -0.77 -16.01 -10.75
CA ALA A 142 -1.09 -16.33 -9.34
C ALA A 142 -1.21 -17.85 -9.11
N GLN A 143 -0.84 -18.68 -10.09
CA GLN A 143 -0.23 -19.97 -9.78
C GLN A 143 1.17 -19.76 -9.17
N GLY A 144 1.27 -18.98 -8.10
CA GLY A 144 2.02 -19.49 -6.98
C GLY A 144 1.25 -20.73 -6.57
N HIS A 145 1.61 -21.90 -7.15
CA HIS A 145 1.15 -23.18 -6.63
C HIS A 145 1.23 -23.03 -5.12
N SER A 146 0.10 -23.21 -4.44
CA SER A 146 0.06 -23.01 -3.01
C SER A 146 0.93 -24.11 -2.42
N GLU A 147 2.20 -23.77 -2.25
CA GLU A 147 3.26 -24.65 -1.83
C GLU A 147 3.27 -24.61 -0.30
N PRO A 148 3.56 -25.74 0.36
CA PRO A 148 3.72 -25.75 1.79
C PRO A 148 4.92 -24.86 2.14
N CYS A 149 4.69 -23.85 2.97
CA CYS A 149 5.76 -23.01 3.48
C CYS A 149 6.80 -23.89 4.17
N THR A 150 8.06 -23.74 3.78
CA THR A 150 9.18 -24.53 4.30
C THR A 150 9.35 -24.44 5.82
N GLN A 151 8.85 -23.37 6.45
CA GLN A 151 8.97 -23.12 7.89
C GLN A 151 7.77 -23.58 8.71
N CYS A 152 6.54 -23.46 8.21
CA CYS A 152 5.33 -23.79 8.97
C CYS A 152 4.46 -24.90 8.36
N GLY A 153 4.78 -25.35 7.14
CA GLY A 153 3.99 -26.31 6.37
C GLY A 153 2.67 -25.76 5.82
N GLY A 154 2.31 -24.51 6.15
CA GLY A 154 1.08 -23.87 5.71
C GLY A 154 1.07 -23.61 4.21
N VAL A 155 -0.06 -23.93 3.57
CA VAL A 155 -0.30 -23.72 2.14
C VAL A 155 -0.62 -22.25 1.90
N ALA A 156 0.28 -21.54 1.22
CA ALA A 156 0.15 -20.10 0.98
C ALA A 156 0.99 -19.65 -0.23
N VAL A 157 0.83 -18.40 -0.66
CA VAL A 157 1.78 -17.76 -1.57
C VAL A 157 3.13 -17.63 -0.87
N LEU A 158 4.18 -18.14 -1.50
CA LEU A 158 5.53 -18.14 -0.95
C LEU A 158 6.38 -17.00 -1.51
N TRP A 159 7.15 -16.39 -0.62
CA TRP A 159 8.13 -15.35 -0.89
C TRP A 159 9.50 -15.97 -1.07
N LYS A 160 10.10 -15.72 -2.23
CA LYS A 160 11.41 -16.18 -2.67
C LYS A 160 12.24 -14.96 -3.07
N LYS A 161 13.57 -15.07 -3.10
CA LYS A 161 14.47 -13.95 -3.48
C LYS A 161 14.08 -13.28 -4.80
N SER A 162 13.54 -14.03 -5.75
CA SER A 162 13.08 -13.53 -7.05
C SER A 162 11.83 -12.64 -7.00
N ASN A 163 11.02 -12.72 -5.93
CA ASN A 163 9.75 -12.01 -5.81
C ASN A 163 9.64 -11.05 -4.60
N TRP A 164 10.70 -10.86 -3.81
CA TRP A 164 10.69 -9.93 -2.67
C TRP A 164 10.37 -8.49 -3.02
N LYS A 165 10.74 -8.03 -4.22
CA LYS A 165 10.33 -6.70 -4.71
C LYS A 165 8.81 -6.49 -4.79
N ARG A 166 8.03 -7.58 -4.71
CA ARG A 166 6.56 -7.56 -4.66
C ARG A 166 6.01 -7.56 -3.23
N LEU A 167 6.85 -7.65 -2.21
CA LEU A 167 6.46 -7.45 -0.80
C LEU A 167 6.17 -5.96 -0.59
N ILE A 168 5.00 -5.55 -1.05
CA ILE A 168 4.40 -4.27 -0.70
C ILE A 168 3.75 -4.41 0.68
N ASN A 169 3.78 -3.35 1.49
CA ASN A 169 3.08 -3.25 2.79
C ASN A 169 3.66 -4.04 3.97
N VAL A 170 4.97 -4.27 4.03
CA VAL A 170 5.61 -4.70 5.29
C VAL A 170 5.73 -3.48 6.19
N ASP A 171 4.91 -3.41 7.23
CA ASP A 171 5.04 -2.41 8.29
C ASP A 171 6.21 -2.78 9.20
N PHE A 172 7.42 -2.33 8.83
CA PHE A 172 8.63 -2.60 9.61
C PHE A 172 8.56 -2.00 11.01
N CYS A 173 7.87 -0.87 11.22
CA CYS A 173 7.73 -0.28 12.55
C CYS A 173 6.92 -1.20 13.45
N ALA A 174 5.80 -1.75 12.96
CA ALA A 174 4.98 -2.71 13.71
C ALA A 174 5.71 -4.04 14.01
N LEU A 175 6.78 -4.36 13.27
CA LEU A 175 7.57 -5.58 13.47
C LEU A 175 8.73 -5.40 14.46
N LEU A 176 9.00 -4.19 14.95
CA LEU A 176 10.03 -3.97 15.96
C LEU A 176 9.68 -4.69 17.29
N LEU A 177 10.69 -5.31 17.92
CA LEU A 177 10.49 -6.14 19.11
C LEU A 177 10.06 -5.34 20.35
N GLY A 178 9.23 -5.95 21.18
CA GLY A 178 8.86 -5.42 22.49
C GLY A 178 8.20 -4.06 22.38
N ASN A 179 8.80 -3.06 23.02
CA ASN A 179 8.30 -1.68 23.06
C ASN A 179 9.04 -0.76 22.05
N LEU A 180 9.79 -1.32 21.10
CA LEU A 180 10.56 -0.53 20.14
C LEU A 180 9.69 0.14 19.07
N ASN A 181 8.55 -0.46 18.70
CA ASN A 181 7.59 0.13 17.77
C ASN A 181 6.96 1.44 18.30
N GLU A 182 7.00 1.65 19.62
CA GLU A 182 6.56 2.88 20.29
C GLU A 182 7.74 3.76 20.75
N ASN A 183 8.98 3.37 20.45
CA ASN A 183 10.17 4.19 20.72
C ASN A 183 10.38 5.17 19.56
N GLU A 184 9.95 6.43 19.74
CA GLU A 184 10.08 7.50 18.74
C GLU A 184 11.50 7.68 18.17
N VAL A 185 12.55 7.39 18.96
CA VAL A 185 13.94 7.55 18.50
C VAL A 185 14.31 6.45 17.52
N GLU A 186 13.90 5.20 17.81
CA GLU A 186 14.24 4.05 16.98
C GLU A 186 13.32 3.93 15.76
N THR A 187 12.04 4.27 15.90
CA THR A 187 11.10 4.33 14.76
C THR A 187 11.46 5.45 13.80
N ALA A 188 11.83 6.65 14.29
CA ALA A 188 12.30 7.73 13.42
C ALA A 188 13.58 7.32 12.67
N ALA A 189 14.55 6.71 13.36
CA ALA A 189 15.77 6.24 12.72
C ALA A 189 15.49 5.18 11.63
N LEU A 190 14.50 4.31 11.84
CA LEU A 190 14.08 3.33 10.84
C LEU A 190 13.37 4.01 9.65
N LEU A 191 12.44 4.92 9.90
CA LEU A 191 11.71 5.66 8.86
C LEU A 191 12.65 6.52 8.01
N ASP A 192 13.65 7.17 8.61
CA ASP A 192 14.66 7.97 7.91
C ASP A 192 15.44 7.13 6.87
N LEU A 193 15.64 5.83 7.10
CA LEU A 193 16.28 4.94 6.14
C LEU A 193 15.44 4.73 4.88
N PHE A 194 14.11 4.72 5.02
CA PHE A 194 13.17 4.56 3.90
C PHE A 194 12.84 5.90 3.22
N MET A 195 12.73 6.99 4.00
CA MET A 195 12.19 8.27 3.52
C MET A 195 13.23 9.32 3.11
N ALA A 196 14.51 9.18 3.47
CA ALA A 196 15.53 10.15 3.05
C ALA A 196 15.58 10.27 1.51
N ASP A 197 15.88 11.46 0.97
CA ASP A 197 15.86 11.93 -0.46
C ASP A 197 16.36 10.96 -1.57
N LYS A 198 16.93 9.81 -1.22
CA LYS A 198 17.36 8.76 -2.14
C LYS A 198 16.84 7.36 -1.82
N GLY A 199 15.92 7.19 -0.87
CA GLY A 199 15.45 5.89 -0.37
C GLY A 199 16.64 4.98 -0.04
N ARG A 200 17.38 5.29 1.04
CA ARG A 200 18.64 4.57 1.35
C ARG A 200 18.45 3.06 1.49
N CYS A 201 17.22 2.62 1.75
CA CYS A 201 16.85 1.23 1.82
C CYS A 201 15.42 1.02 1.31
N SER A 202 15.19 -0.03 0.53
CA SER A 202 13.88 -0.51 0.13
C SER A 202 13.53 -1.80 0.91
N SER A 203 12.24 -2.15 0.97
CA SER A 203 11.77 -3.33 1.71
C SER A 203 12.49 -4.62 1.29
N ASP A 204 12.75 -4.80 0.00
CA ASP A 204 13.47 -5.96 -0.53
C ASP A 204 14.94 -5.98 -0.11
N VAL A 205 15.60 -4.83 0.06
CA VAL A 205 16.97 -4.75 0.59
C VAL A 205 17.00 -5.15 2.06
N VAL A 206 16.11 -4.59 2.90
CA VAL A 206 16.03 -4.95 4.32
C VAL A 206 15.79 -6.45 4.47
N ILE A 207 14.82 -6.98 3.73
CA ILE A 207 14.49 -8.39 3.77
C ILE A 207 15.67 -9.21 3.27
N ALA A 208 16.32 -8.84 2.16
CA ALA A 208 17.49 -9.56 1.67
C ALA A 208 18.63 -9.61 2.69
N GLU A 209 18.95 -8.48 3.33
CA GLU A 209 20.04 -8.40 4.32
C GLU A 209 19.70 -9.17 5.62
N ILE A 210 18.43 -9.18 6.04
CA ILE A 210 17.97 -10.02 7.16
C ILE A 210 17.96 -11.50 6.77
N TYR A 211 17.61 -11.78 5.51
CA TYR A 211 17.35 -13.12 5.00
C TYR A 211 18.60 -13.84 4.51
N ASP A 212 19.73 -13.17 4.27
CA ASP A 212 21.00 -13.73 3.74
C ASP A 212 21.60 -14.89 4.58
N MET A 213 20.88 -15.35 5.61
CA MET A 213 21.14 -16.53 6.43
C MET A 213 20.23 -17.75 6.10
N ARG A 214 19.30 -17.70 5.14
CA ARG A 214 18.37 -18.82 4.82
C ARG A 214 18.06 -18.97 3.33
N THR A 215 17.67 -20.18 2.90
CA THR A 215 17.34 -20.55 1.50
C THR A 215 15.91 -21.11 1.37
N ALA A 216 14.96 -20.60 2.17
CA ALA A 216 13.69 -21.27 2.46
C ALA A 216 12.48 -20.47 1.98
N ASP A 217 11.65 -21.02 1.09
CA ASP A 217 10.45 -20.32 0.60
C ASP A 217 9.43 -20.09 1.74
N LEU A 218 9.13 -18.83 2.07
CA LEU A 218 8.38 -18.44 3.26
C LEU A 218 7.03 -17.81 2.92
N CYS A 219 5.96 -18.15 3.65
CA CYS A 219 4.72 -17.38 3.59
C CYS A 219 4.86 -16.03 4.32
N SER A 220 3.93 -15.09 4.10
CA SER A 220 3.98 -13.74 4.71
C SER A 220 4.11 -13.79 6.24
N ALA A 221 3.40 -14.69 6.91
CA ALA A 221 3.49 -14.84 8.37
C ALA A 221 4.88 -15.31 8.84
N CYS A 222 5.57 -16.14 8.05
CA CYS A 222 6.93 -16.57 8.34
C CYS A 222 7.94 -15.45 8.03
N VAL A 223 7.75 -14.69 6.95
CA VAL A 223 8.56 -13.49 6.66
C VAL A 223 8.44 -12.48 7.80
N ASN A 224 7.23 -12.13 8.22
CA ASN A 224 7.00 -11.17 9.31
C ASN A 224 7.65 -11.63 10.63
N ARG A 225 7.56 -12.92 10.96
CA ARG A 225 8.25 -13.48 12.13
C ARG A 225 9.77 -13.40 12.01
N LEU A 226 10.32 -13.71 10.84
CA LEU A 226 11.76 -13.64 10.59
C LEU A 226 12.26 -12.19 10.72
N VAL A 227 11.58 -11.27 10.04
CA VAL A 227 11.87 -9.82 10.07
C VAL A 227 11.77 -9.33 11.50
N GLY A 228 10.66 -9.57 12.21
CA GLY A 228 10.49 -9.09 13.58
C GLY A 228 11.56 -9.62 14.54
N ALA A 229 12.01 -10.87 14.38
CA ALA A 229 13.08 -11.43 15.19
C ALA A 229 14.45 -10.78 14.97
N HIS A 230 14.72 -10.19 13.79
CA HIS A 230 16.07 -9.72 13.41
C HIS A 230 16.16 -8.24 13.05
N LEU A 231 15.03 -7.55 12.87
CA LEU A 231 14.99 -6.15 12.43
C LEU A 231 15.75 -5.23 13.38
N HIS A 232 15.61 -5.41 14.69
CA HIS A 232 16.35 -4.63 15.69
C HIS A 232 17.88 -4.81 15.60
N LEU A 233 18.35 -6.03 15.28
CA LEU A 233 19.78 -6.31 15.08
C LEU A 233 20.29 -5.69 13.79
N TRP A 234 19.49 -5.78 12.72
CA TRP A 234 19.78 -5.14 11.45
C TRP A 234 19.89 -3.61 11.61
N LEU A 235 18.91 -2.99 12.26
CA LEU A 235 18.90 -1.55 12.54
C LEU A 235 20.10 -1.14 13.39
N PHE A 236 20.45 -1.93 14.41
CA PHE A 236 21.64 -1.68 15.22
C PHE A 236 22.92 -1.64 14.37
N LYS A 237 23.11 -2.65 13.51
CA LYS A 237 24.27 -2.71 12.59
C LYS A 237 24.30 -1.51 11.66
N ARG A 238 23.14 -1.07 11.15
CA ARG A 238 23.04 0.08 10.26
C ARG A 238 23.43 1.38 10.95
N LYS A 239 22.89 1.63 12.16
CA LYS A 239 23.24 2.80 12.97
C LYS A 239 24.75 2.83 13.27
N VAL A 240 25.33 1.69 13.65
CA VAL A 240 26.77 1.59 13.91
C VAL A 240 27.60 1.88 12.65
N ALA A 241 27.19 1.35 11.49
CA ALA A 241 27.84 1.65 10.21
C ALA A 241 27.76 3.14 9.84
N ASP A 242 26.69 3.82 10.23
CA ASP A 242 26.50 5.26 10.07
C ASP A 242 27.19 6.10 11.18
N GLY A 243 28.05 5.48 12.00
CA GLY A 243 28.88 6.14 13.01
C GLY A 243 28.25 6.31 14.39
N TRP A 244 27.05 5.77 14.62
CA TRP A 244 26.45 5.80 15.95
C TRP A 244 27.19 4.85 16.90
N THR A 245 27.54 5.34 18.09
CA THR A 245 28.18 4.55 19.15
C THR A 245 27.32 4.61 20.41
N PRO A 246 26.70 3.49 20.83
CA PRO A 246 25.87 3.50 22.02
C PRO A 246 26.70 3.71 23.29
N THR A 247 26.28 4.62 24.15
CA THR A 247 26.97 4.85 25.44
C THR A 247 26.83 3.64 26.36
N GLN A 248 25.64 3.03 26.42
CA GLN A 248 25.36 1.84 27.22
C GLN A 248 24.06 1.15 26.77
N ASN A 249 24.02 -0.18 26.87
CA ASN A 249 22.78 -0.95 26.73
C ASN A 249 21.79 -0.66 27.88
N CYS A 250 20.52 -0.48 27.55
CA CYS A 250 19.46 -0.44 28.54
C CYS A 250 19.31 -1.84 29.17
N TRP A 251 19.18 -1.90 30.51
CA TRP A 251 19.02 -3.18 31.20
C TRP A 251 17.77 -3.95 30.76
N TYR A 252 16.70 -3.23 30.46
CA TYR A 252 15.46 -3.83 29.96
C TYR A 252 15.42 -3.99 28.44
N GLY A 253 16.49 -3.57 27.74
CA GLY A 253 16.59 -3.67 26.28
C GLY A 253 15.35 -3.15 25.55
N TYR A 254 14.93 -3.90 24.53
CA TYR A 254 13.71 -3.62 23.77
C TYR A 254 12.41 -3.70 24.61
N ASN A 255 12.44 -4.29 25.80
CA ASN A 255 11.29 -4.35 26.73
C ASN A 255 11.21 -3.14 27.69
N CYS A 256 12.12 -2.16 27.58
CA CYS A 256 12.09 -1.00 28.46
C CYS A 256 10.77 -0.21 28.30
N LYS A 257 10.04 0.05 29.38
CA LYS A 257 8.85 0.92 29.34
C LYS A 257 9.19 2.40 29.40
N THR A 258 10.35 2.74 29.96
CA THR A 258 10.84 4.12 30.08
C THR A 258 11.16 4.74 28.72
N GLN A 259 11.51 3.92 27.73
CA GLN A 259 11.79 4.38 26.36
C GLN A 259 10.55 5.02 25.69
N LEU A 260 9.34 4.67 26.15
CA LEU A 260 8.07 5.14 25.59
C LEU A 260 7.77 6.61 25.92
N HIS A 261 8.16 7.06 27.11
CA HIS A 261 7.70 8.35 27.65
C HIS A 261 8.84 9.24 28.16
N LYS A 262 10.09 8.78 28.10
CA LYS A 262 11.28 9.60 28.41
C LYS A 262 12.22 9.63 27.22
N ARG A 263 12.02 10.61 26.34
CA ARG A 263 12.81 10.79 25.12
C ARG A 263 14.32 10.85 25.39
N ASP A 264 14.74 11.51 26.47
CA ASP A 264 16.17 11.56 26.85
C ASP A 264 16.73 10.18 27.22
N HIS A 265 15.91 9.31 27.82
CA HIS A 265 16.29 7.92 28.09
C HIS A 265 16.41 7.14 26.77
N ALA A 266 15.43 7.27 25.87
CA ALA A 266 15.44 6.65 24.54
C ALA A 266 16.67 7.06 23.71
N LYS A 267 17.11 8.32 23.80
CA LYS A 267 18.31 8.82 23.10
C LYS A 267 19.63 8.34 23.70
N SER A 268 19.70 8.25 25.03
CA SER A 268 20.97 8.04 25.76
C SER A 268 21.33 6.57 26.00
N LYS A 269 20.38 5.65 25.83
CA LYS A 269 20.59 4.21 26.01
C LYS A 269 20.30 3.46 24.72
N ASN A 270 21.00 2.36 24.50
CA ASN A 270 20.68 1.43 23.42
C ASN A 270 19.51 0.54 23.84
N HIS A 271 18.40 0.59 23.11
CA HIS A 271 17.24 -0.30 23.28
C HIS A 271 17.18 -1.40 22.21
N LEU A 272 18.02 -1.35 21.18
CA LEU A 272 18.16 -2.40 20.15
C LEU A 272 18.95 -3.62 20.67
N CYS A 273 18.87 -3.90 21.97
CA CYS A 273 19.55 -5.00 22.63
C CYS A 273 18.56 -5.88 23.40
N ALA A 274 18.94 -7.13 23.65
CA ALA A 274 18.16 -8.02 24.49
C ALA A 274 18.09 -7.50 25.95
N PRO A 275 16.97 -7.71 26.65
CA PRO A 275 16.88 -7.48 28.10
C PRO A 275 17.88 -8.36 28.84
N ILE A 276 18.53 -7.78 29.85
CA ILE A 276 19.48 -8.48 30.74
C ILE A 276 19.03 -8.46 32.21
N ARG A 277 17.87 -7.84 32.50
CA ARG A 277 17.20 -7.80 33.81
C ARG A 277 15.70 -7.83 33.64
#